data_AF-A0A315B6I9-F1
#
_entry.id   AF-A0A315B6I9-F1
#
_cell.length_a   1.000
_cell.length_b   1.000
_cell.length_c   1.000
_cell.angle_alpha   90.00
_cell.angle_beta   90.00
_cell.angle_gamma   90.00
#
_symmetry.space_group_name_H-M   'P 1'
#
loop_
_entity.id
_entity.type
_entity.pdbx_description
1 polymer ?
#
loop_
_entity_poly.entity_id
_entity_poly.type
_entity_poly.pdbx_seq_one_letter_code
_entity_poly.pdbx_strand_id
1 'polypeptide(L)'
;MRLYKIATLAFRIRFFRSAMTTKHLNMSEQTRLKHGRSNDEHEYFYRFLLNSPSYQLAHRFMTGKLRSTDQIDRVVSWDQVLKTYSLCGDIFSKPFLIWWDEKGRDLFYKKSDDGTFTANGPMPLLVNKINELTLHEALKLIRFKPQLEQRHGRKIENWSLGVYSGIHSIWTKQLQFGDKKTPENLVPRNTLGILVSKKLRFALHICEHAARGKFPLATPFNSGLTLDFATSYEATSHYFELSTIDKRERRKLGLHVPRPKRSRDSANFYREKSKIKRAVDLELKKMKMMR
;
A
#
# COMPACT_ATOMS: atom_id res chain seq x y z
N MET A 1 3.09 -71.84 -3.13
CA MET A 1 3.57 -71.50 -4.48
C MET A 1 2.52 -70.62 -5.14
N ARG A 2 2.89 -69.38 -5.48
CA ARG A 2 2.28 -68.44 -6.45
C ARG A 2 0.75 -68.42 -6.64
N LEU A 3 0.12 -67.28 -6.25
CA LEU A 3 -0.87 -66.48 -7.02
C LEU A 3 -1.92 -65.77 -6.12
N TYR A 4 -1.52 -64.93 -5.16
CA TYR A 4 -2.45 -63.93 -4.58
C TYR A 4 -1.69 -62.66 -4.19
N LYS A 5 -1.19 -61.93 -5.19
CA LYS A 5 -0.54 -60.60 -5.03
C LYS A 5 -0.75 -59.68 -6.24
N ILE A 6 -1.93 -59.63 -6.86
CA ILE A 6 -2.23 -58.61 -7.91
C ILE A 6 -3.71 -58.15 -7.88
N ALA A 7 -4.27 -57.87 -6.69
CA ALA A 7 -5.60 -57.24 -6.61
C ALA A 7 -5.72 -56.21 -5.47
N THR A 8 -4.62 -55.57 -5.10
CA THR A 8 -4.63 -54.53 -4.05
C THR A 8 -3.62 -53.42 -4.33
N LEU A 9 -3.48 -53.03 -5.61
CA LEU A 9 -2.62 -51.90 -5.98
C LEU A 9 -3.11 -51.13 -7.24
N ALA A 10 -4.40 -51.17 -7.55
CA ALA A 10 -4.95 -50.48 -8.72
C ALA A 10 -6.27 -49.70 -8.46
N PHE A 11 -6.65 -49.47 -7.19
CA PHE A 11 -7.84 -48.68 -6.86
C PHE A 11 -7.60 -47.58 -5.81
N ARG A 12 -6.33 -47.19 -5.62
CA ARG A 12 -5.93 -46.07 -4.73
C ARG A 12 -5.13 -44.99 -5.47
N ILE A 13 -5.32 -44.87 -6.79
CA ILE A 13 -4.80 -43.78 -7.63
C ILE A 13 -5.92 -43.24 -8.52
N ARG A 14 -6.97 -42.71 -7.88
CA ARG A 14 -7.91 -41.74 -8.45
C ARG A 14 -8.75 -41.25 -7.28
N PHE A 15 -8.84 -39.94 -7.11
CA PHE A 15 -9.41 -39.22 -5.95
C PHE A 15 -8.46 -38.94 -4.77
N PHE A 16 -7.24 -38.48 -5.07
CA PHE A 16 -6.71 -37.31 -4.37
C PHE A 16 -6.71 -36.13 -5.34
N ARG A 17 -7.89 -35.73 -5.81
CA ARG A 17 -8.07 -34.37 -6.32
C ARG A 17 -8.09 -33.48 -5.08
N SER A 18 -6.91 -32.92 -4.81
CA SER A 18 -6.70 -31.64 -4.15
C SER A 18 -8.01 -30.96 -3.71
N ALA A 19 -8.37 -31.14 -2.44
CA ALA A 19 -9.28 -30.25 -1.76
C ALA A 19 -8.57 -28.91 -1.51
N MET A 20 -8.19 -28.22 -2.59
CA MET A 20 -8.02 -26.78 -2.53
C MET A 20 -9.44 -26.23 -2.39
N THR A 21 -9.76 -25.83 -1.16
CA THR A 21 -10.84 -24.90 -0.85
C THR A 21 -10.77 -23.74 -1.83
N THR A 22 -11.55 -23.83 -2.90
CA THR A 22 -11.72 -22.77 -3.89
C THR A 22 -12.51 -21.68 -3.19
N LYS A 23 -11.77 -20.78 -2.53
CA LYS A 23 -12.32 -19.53 -2.01
C LYS A 23 -13.00 -18.85 -3.19
N HIS A 24 -14.34 -18.81 -3.19
CA HIS A 24 -15.10 -18.25 -4.29
C HIS A 24 -14.70 -16.79 -4.44
N LEU A 25 -13.89 -16.49 -5.47
CA LEU A 25 -13.42 -15.14 -5.74
C LEU A 25 -14.62 -14.29 -6.12
N ASN A 26 -14.69 -13.05 -5.62
CA ASN A 26 -15.70 -12.12 -6.08
C ASN A 26 -15.46 -11.72 -7.55
N MET A 27 -16.48 -11.18 -8.21
CA MET A 27 -16.40 -10.84 -9.65
C MET A 27 -15.26 -9.86 -9.99
N SER A 28 -14.93 -8.94 -9.06
CA SER A 28 -13.83 -8.00 -9.21
C SER A 28 -12.48 -8.72 -9.22
N GLU A 29 -12.28 -9.68 -8.32
CA GLU A 29 -11.06 -10.48 -8.21
C GLU A 29 -10.88 -11.41 -9.42
N GLN A 30 -11.97 -12.03 -9.88
CA GLN A 30 -11.96 -12.83 -11.12
C GLN A 30 -11.57 -11.98 -12.33
N THR A 31 -12.18 -10.81 -12.49
CA THR A 31 -11.86 -9.88 -13.59
C THR A 31 -10.41 -9.38 -13.50
N ARG A 32 -9.94 -9.09 -12.28
CA ARG A 32 -8.56 -8.66 -12.02
C ARG A 32 -7.57 -9.72 -12.49
N LEU A 33 -7.76 -10.97 -12.06
CA LEU A 33 -6.90 -12.10 -12.39
C LEU A 33 -7.02 -12.52 -13.86
N LYS A 34 -8.19 -12.41 -14.48
CA LYS A 34 -8.35 -12.63 -15.92
C LYS A 34 -7.45 -11.72 -16.77
N HIS A 35 -7.20 -10.50 -16.31
CA HIS A 35 -6.46 -9.48 -17.05
C HIS A 35 -5.09 -9.13 -16.46
N GLY A 36 -4.66 -9.81 -15.39
CA GLY A 36 -3.40 -9.50 -14.71
C GLY A 36 -3.34 -8.06 -14.16
N ARG A 37 -4.49 -7.50 -13.77
CA ARG A 37 -4.57 -6.12 -13.24
C ARG A 37 -4.08 -6.06 -11.80
N SER A 38 -3.49 -4.93 -11.42
CA SER A 38 -3.18 -4.63 -10.01
C SER A 38 -4.44 -4.32 -9.19
N ASN A 39 -4.27 -4.31 -7.87
CA ASN A 39 -5.22 -3.73 -6.91
C ASN A 39 -4.48 -2.73 -6.01
N ASP A 40 -5.22 -2.11 -5.08
CA ASP A 40 -4.69 -1.11 -4.16
C ASP A 40 -3.53 -1.65 -3.29
N GLU A 41 -3.54 -2.93 -2.88
CA GLU A 41 -2.48 -3.53 -2.07
C GLU A 41 -1.14 -3.61 -2.81
N HIS A 42 -1.16 -3.87 -4.11
CA HIS A 42 0.06 -3.85 -4.93
C HIS A 42 0.65 -2.43 -5.03
N GLU A 43 -0.21 -1.42 -5.17
CA GLU A 43 0.24 -0.02 -5.17
C GLU A 43 0.73 0.40 -3.78
N TYR A 44 0.12 -0.10 -2.70
CA TYR A 44 0.64 0.09 -1.34
C TYR A 44 2.01 -0.55 -1.16
N PHE A 45 2.20 -1.81 -1.57
CA PHE A 45 3.52 -2.46 -1.55
C PHE A 45 4.57 -1.57 -2.21
N TYR A 46 4.30 -1.16 -3.44
CA TYR A 46 5.20 -0.34 -4.23
C TYR A 46 5.56 0.98 -3.51
N ARG A 47 4.56 1.65 -2.93
CA ARG A 47 4.77 2.92 -2.20
C ARG A 47 5.48 2.74 -0.87
N PHE A 48 5.27 1.64 -0.15
CA PHE A 48 6.05 1.33 1.05
C PHE A 48 7.49 0.96 0.71
N LEU A 49 7.71 0.24 -0.39
CA LEU A 49 9.03 -0.09 -0.90
C LEU A 49 9.81 1.19 -1.25
N LEU A 50 9.16 2.14 -1.93
CA LEU A 50 9.72 3.46 -2.26
C LEU A 50 10.20 4.23 -1.02
N ASN A 51 9.52 4.05 0.11
CA ASN A 51 9.80 4.73 1.37
C ASN A 51 10.62 3.87 2.35
N SER A 52 11.18 2.74 1.91
CA SER A 52 12.06 1.91 2.75
C SER A 52 13.49 2.44 2.74
N PRO A 53 14.06 2.76 3.92
CA PRO A 53 15.46 3.12 4.04
C PRO A 53 16.41 2.06 3.50
N SER A 54 16.16 0.77 3.79
CA SER A 54 17.02 -0.32 3.30
C SER A 54 16.91 -0.50 1.78
N TYR A 55 15.72 -0.37 1.20
CA TYR A 55 15.55 -0.45 -0.26
C TYR A 55 16.18 0.75 -0.99
N GLN A 56 16.09 1.95 -0.41
CA GLN A 56 16.79 3.14 -0.92
C GLN A 56 18.32 2.99 -0.84
N LEU A 57 18.83 2.37 0.23
CA LEU A 57 20.25 2.00 0.31
C LEU A 57 20.61 0.98 -0.77
N ALA A 58 19.78 -0.04 -1.00
CA ALA A 58 20.05 -1.05 -2.03
C ALA A 58 20.07 -0.42 -3.42
N HIS A 59 19.16 0.52 -3.70
CA HIS A 59 19.19 1.30 -4.93
C HIS A 59 20.49 2.08 -5.10
N ARG A 60 20.94 2.80 -4.07
CA ARG A 60 22.22 3.55 -4.11
C ARG A 60 23.43 2.64 -4.28
N PHE A 61 23.42 1.47 -3.64
CA PHE A 61 24.46 0.46 -3.79
C PHE A 61 24.50 -0.07 -5.23
N MET A 62 23.36 -0.51 -5.76
CA MET A 62 23.25 -1.09 -7.09
C MET A 62 23.47 -0.09 -8.22
N THR A 63 23.32 1.22 -7.95
CA THR A 63 23.59 2.29 -8.92
C THR A 63 24.98 2.91 -8.78
N GLY A 64 25.84 2.39 -7.89
CA GLY A 64 27.19 2.92 -7.64
C GLY A 64 27.20 4.31 -6.97
N LYS A 65 26.07 4.77 -6.44
CA LYS A 65 25.93 6.07 -5.76
C LYS A 65 26.27 6.02 -4.27
N LEU A 66 26.56 4.84 -3.72
CA LEU A 66 26.90 4.69 -2.32
C LEU A 66 28.39 5.01 -2.09
N ARG A 67 28.66 5.96 -1.19
CA ARG A 67 30.03 6.45 -0.91
C ARG A 67 30.80 5.59 0.11
N SER A 68 30.11 4.95 1.05
CA SER A 68 30.69 4.03 2.05
C SER A 68 29.73 2.86 2.30
N THR A 69 30.30 1.67 2.47
CA THR A 69 29.57 0.43 2.79
C THR A 69 29.35 0.21 4.28
N ASP A 70 29.90 1.04 5.17
CA ASP A 70 29.77 0.88 6.64
C ASP A 70 28.29 0.89 7.10
N GLN A 71 27.44 1.57 6.33
CA GLN A 71 26.00 1.62 6.58
C GLN A 71 25.33 0.28 6.26
N ILE A 72 25.83 -0.47 5.27
CA ILE A 72 25.27 -1.76 4.83
C ILE A 72 25.52 -2.84 5.87
N ASP A 73 26.72 -2.89 6.44
CA ASP A 73 27.13 -3.95 7.37
C ASP A 73 26.25 -4.01 8.64
N ARG A 74 25.57 -2.90 8.94
CA ARG A 74 24.65 -2.77 10.08
C ARG A 74 23.19 -3.09 9.72
N VAL A 75 22.87 -3.26 8.43
CA VAL A 75 21.50 -3.54 7.98
C VAL A 75 21.18 -5.01 8.17
N VAL A 76 20.21 -5.28 9.05
CA VAL A 76 19.75 -6.64 9.32
C VAL A 76 19.17 -7.29 8.06
N SER A 77 19.64 -8.49 7.72
CA SER A 77 19.18 -9.28 6.56
C SER A 77 19.34 -8.56 5.22
N TRP A 78 20.47 -7.89 5.01
CA TRP A 78 20.80 -7.17 3.76
C TRP A 78 20.62 -8.02 2.49
N ASP A 79 21.01 -9.30 2.51
CA ASP A 79 20.84 -10.20 1.36
C ASP A 79 19.38 -10.34 0.90
N GLN A 80 18.42 -10.31 1.84
CA GLN A 80 17.00 -10.33 1.50
C GLN A 80 16.57 -9.02 0.83
N VAL A 81 17.19 -7.90 1.21
CA VAL A 81 16.95 -6.60 0.58
C VAL A 81 17.49 -6.60 -0.85
N LEU A 82 18.71 -7.08 -1.07
CA LEU A 82 19.29 -7.23 -2.41
C LEU A 82 18.50 -8.20 -3.28
N LYS A 83 18.01 -9.31 -2.72
CA LYS A 83 17.11 -10.24 -3.42
C LYS A 83 15.80 -9.57 -3.83
N THR A 84 15.22 -8.75 -2.95
CA THR A 84 14.00 -8.01 -3.28
C THR A 84 14.28 -6.96 -4.36
N TYR A 85 15.44 -6.29 -4.30
CA TYR A 85 15.87 -5.32 -5.31
C TYR A 85 16.12 -5.98 -6.67
N SER A 86 16.73 -7.17 -6.73
CA SER A 86 16.95 -7.87 -8.00
C SER A 86 15.63 -8.24 -8.68
N LEU A 87 14.60 -8.58 -7.91
CA LEU A 87 13.25 -8.85 -8.41
C LEU A 87 12.51 -7.57 -8.84
N CYS A 88 12.43 -6.58 -7.94
CA CYS A 88 11.63 -5.37 -8.16
C CYS A 88 12.30 -4.36 -9.10
N GLY A 89 13.62 -4.25 -9.05
CA GLY A 89 14.43 -3.31 -9.84
C GLY A 89 14.34 -1.85 -9.38
N ASP A 90 14.73 -0.95 -10.28
CA ASP A 90 14.60 0.48 -10.04
C ASP A 90 13.13 0.92 -10.13
N ILE A 91 12.53 1.11 -8.96
CA ILE A 91 11.18 1.68 -8.82
C ILE A 91 11.20 3.21 -8.71
N PHE A 92 12.36 3.83 -8.50
CA PHE A 92 12.46 5.26 -8.24
C PHE A 92 12.30 6.09 -9.51
N SER A 93 12.61 5.51 -10.68
CA SER A 93 12.53 6.17 -11.99
C SER A 93 11.24 5.88 -12.78
N LYS A 94 10.31 5.06 -12.25
CA LYS A 94 9.12 4.61 -13.00
C LYS A 94 7.86 4.81 -12.19
N PRO A 95 6.73 5.23 -12.78
CA PRO A 95 5.44 5.21 -12.10
C PRO A 95 4.91 3.77 -11.94
N PHE A 96 4.08 3.56 -10.93
CA PHE A 96 3.57 2.23 -10.55
C PHE A 96 2.99 1.41 -11.71
N LEU A 97 2.18 2.00 -12.61
CA LEU A 97 1.53 1.21 -13.65
C LEU A 97 2.52 0.78 -14.75
N ILE A 98 3.52 1.61 -15.07
CA ILE A 98 4.60 1.21 -15.98
C ILE A 98 5.40 0.07 -15.35
N TRP A 99 5.84 0.26 -14.11
CA TRP A 99 6.54 -0.80 -13.38
C TRP A 99 5.72 -2.09 -13.25
N TRP A 100 4.41 -1.96 -13.04
CA TRP A 100 3.49 -3.10 -12.95
C TRP A 100 3.45 -3.89 -14.26
N ASP A 101 3.35 -3.20 -15.39
CA ASP A 101 3.25 -3.83 -16.69
C ASP A 101 4.57 -4.51 -17.11
N GLU A 102 5.72 -3.95 -16.71
CA GLU A 102 7.04 -4.50 -17.04
C GLU A 102 7.52 -5.61 -16.09
N LYS A 103 7.20 -5.51 -14.80
CA LYS A 103 7.77 -6.37 -13.75
C LYS A 103 6.77 -6.81 -12.70
N GLY A 104 6.00 -5.86 -12.16
CA GLY A 104 5.17 -6.11 -10.98
C GLY A 104 4.16 -7.24 -11.20
N ARG A 105 3.55 -7.33 -12.37
CA ARG A 105 2.57 -8.38 -12.69
C ARG A 105 3.14 -9.78 -12.55
N ASP A 106 4.30 -10.05 -13.13
CA ASP A 106 4.93 -11.37 -13.09
C ASP A 106 5.63 -11.66 -11.76
N LEU A 107 5.84 -10.62 -10.94
CA LEU A 107 6.35 -10.75 -9.59
C LEU A 107 5.26 -11.23 -8.61
N PHE A 108 4.04 -10.70 -8.73
CA PHE A 108 2.93 -11.05 -7.85
C PHE A 108 2.07 -12.18 -8.38
N TYR A 109 1.98 -12.32 -9.70
CA TYR A 109 1.14 -13.31 -10.34
C TYR A 109 1.94 -14.34 -11.13
N LYS A 110 1.33 -15.51 -11.31
CA LYS A 110 1.77 -16.53 -12.25
C LYS A 110 0.74 -16.66 -13.36
N LYS A 111 1.18 -16.48 -14.61
CA LYS A 111 0.33 -16.67 -15.79
C LYS A 111 0.07 -18.18 -16.01
N SER A 112 -1.18 -18.51 -16.27
CA SER A 112 -1.66 -19.85 -16.61
C SER A 112 -1.62 -20.05 -18.13
N ASP A 113 -1.71 -21.31 -18.57
CA ASP A 113 -1.69 -21.69 -19.99
C ASP A 113 -2.88 -21.10 -20.78
N ASP A 114 -4.02 -20.90 -20.12
CA ASP A 114 -5.22 -20.27 -20.68
C ASP A 114 -5.14 -18.72 -20.77
N GLY A 115 -3.99 -18.14 -20.40
CA GLY A 115 -3.74 -16.70 -20.40
C GLY A 115 -4.27 -15.96 -19.18
N THR A 116 -4.94 -16.63 -18.24
CA THR A 116 -5.35 -16.04 -16.95
C THR A 116 -4.17 -15.98 -15.97
N PHE A 117 -4.36 -15.35 -14.82
CA PHE A 117 -3.34 -15.22 -13.80
C PHE A 117 -3.81 -15.81 -12.46
N THR A 118 -2.86 -16.34 -11.69
CA THR A 118 -3.05 -16.73 -10.29
C THR A 118 -2.19 -15.86 -9.39
N ALA A 119 -2.58 -15.62 -8.14
CA ALA A 119 -1.84 -14.78 -7.19
C ALA A 119 -0.58 -15.45 -6.58
N ASN A 120 -0.03 -16.45 -7.27
CA ASN A 120 1.08 -17.29 -6.81
C ASN A 120 2.37 -16.96 -7.58
N GLY A 121 2.68 -15.67 -7.73
CA GLY A 121 3.95 -15.22 -8.29
C GLY A 121 5.13 -15.48 -7.34
N PRO A 122 6.36 -15.14 -7.75
CA PRO A 122 7.57 -15.29 -6.92
C PRO A 122 7.54 -14.53 -5.59
N MET A 123 6.75 -13.47 -5.48
CA MET A 123 6.63 -12.65 -4.28
C MET A 123 5.15 -12.31 -4.03
N PRO A 124 4.32 -13.28 -3.63
CA PRO A 124 2.90 -13.06 -3.44
C PRO A 124 2.64 -12.16 -2.23
N LEU A 125 1.53 -11.43 -2.25
CA LEU A 125 1.08 -10.67 -1.08
C LEU A 125 0.73 -11.63 0.07
N LEU A 126 1.11 -11.25 1.29
CA LEU A 126 0.80 -11.99 2.50
C LEU A 126 -0.68 -11.83 2.85
N VAL A 127 -1.32 -12.95 3.20
CA VAL A 127 -2.68 -12.93 3.75
C VAL A 127 -2.62 -12.51 5.21
N ASN A 128 -2.99 -11.27 5.51
CA ASN A 128 -3.05 -10.75 6.88
C ASN A 128 -4.32 -9.90 7.11
N LYS A 129 -4.47 -9.37 8.34
CA LYS A 129 -5.62 -8.54 8.75
C LYS A 129 -5.30 -7.03 8.81
N ILE A 130 -4.28 -6.55 8.09
CA ILE A 130 -3.95 -5.12 8.06
C ILE A 130 -4.94 -4.41 7.14
N ASN A 131 -5.68 -3.44 7.69
CA ASN A 131 -6.67 -2.68 6.95
C ASN A 131 -5.99 -1.68 5.99
N GLU A 132 -6.53 -1.52 4.77
CA GLU A 132 -6.11 -0.53 3.78
C GLU A 132 -6.08 0.91 4.33
N LEU A 133 -7.03 1.30 5.20
CA LEU A 133 -7.03 2.62 5.84
C LEU A 133 -5.77 2.81 6.68
N THR A 134 -5.32 1.78 7.38
CA THR A 134 -4.09 1.82 8.18
C THR A 134 -2.87 2.02 7.30
N LEU A 135 -2.78 1.30 6.17
CA LEU A 135 -1.72 1.46 5.16
C LEU A 135 -1.72 2.88 4.59
N HIS A 136 -2.90 3.39 4.27
CA HIS A 136 -3.08 4.72 3.72
C HIS A 136 -2.64 5.82 4.70
N GLU A 137 -3.08 5.74 5.95
CA GLU A 137 -2.71 6.69 7.00
C GLU A 137 -1.19 6.70 7.25
N ALA A 138 -0.56 5.52 7.28
CA ALA A 138 0.89 5.39 7.42
C ALA A 138 1.64 6.14 6.29
N LEU A 139 1.24 5.93 5.03
CA LEU A 139 1.85 6.64 3.90
C LEU A 139 1.55 8.15 3.91
N LYS A 140 0.38 8.58 4.41
CA LYS A 140 0.09 10.02 4.60
C LYS A 140 1.06 10.65 5.59
N LEU A 141 1.32 9.99 6.71
CA LEU A 141 2.26 10.48 7.73
C LEU A 141 3.67 10.59 7.17
N ILE A 142 4.15 9.56 6.46
CA ILE A 142 5.48 9.58 5.82
C ILE A 142 5.60 10.75 4.83
N ARG A 143 4.57 10.98 4.01
CA ARG A 143 4.57 12.07 3.02
C ARG A 143 4.48 13.46 3.65
N PHE A 144 3.54 13.66 4.57
CA PHE A 144 3.20 15.00 5.05
C PHE A 144 4.17 15.53 6.10
N LYS A 145 4.86 14.67 6.84
CA LYS A 145 5.87 15.11 7.81
C LYS A 145 6.97 15.99 7.19
N PRO A 146 7.77 15.51 6.22
CA PRO A 146 8.79 16.32 5.57
C PRO A 146 8.20 17.53 4.84
N GLN A 147 7.05 17.36 4.17
CA GLN A 147 6.37 18.45 3.47
C GLN A 147 6.08 19.63 4.39
N LEU A 148 5.50 19.36 5.57
CA LEU A 148 5.18 20.40 6.54
C LEU A 148 6.43 20.99 7.17
N GLU A 149 7.42 20.16 7.50
CA GLU A 149 8.67 20.63 8.08
C GLU A 149 9.42 21.57 7.13
N GLN A 150 9.46 21.24 5.83
CA GLN A 150 10.01 22.08 4.78
C GLN A 150 9.20 23.38 4.61
N ARG A 151 7.87 23.28 4.51
CA ARG A 151 6.98 24.45 4.33
C ARG A 151 7.08 25.46 5.46
N HIS A 152 7.25 24.98 6.69
CA HIS A 152 7.27 25.83 7.90
C HIS A 152 8.69 26.14 8.40
N GLY A 153 9.74 25.57 7.81
CA GLY A 153 11.12 25.76 8.24
C GLY A 153 11.42 25.28 9.66
N ARG A 154 10.62 24.35 10.21
CA ARG A 154 10.77 23.85 11.59
C ARG A 154 10.24 22.44 11.74
N LYS A 155 10.74 21.72 12.76
CA LYS A 155 10.19 20.41 13.14
C LYS A 155 8.72 20.53 13.51
N ILE A 156 7.91 19.59 13.02
CA ILE A 156 6.47 19.56 13.26
C ILE A 156 6.18 18.54 14.35
N GLU A 157 5.46 18.98 15.37
CA GLU A 157 5.01 18.12 16.46
C GLU A 157 4.06 17.03 15.92
N ASN A 158 4.17 15.83 16.48
CA ASN A 158 3.41 14.68 16.00
C ASN A 158 1.89 14.88 16.12
N TRP A 159 1.41 15.61 17.13
CA TRP A 159 -0.02 15.91 17.25
C TRP A 159 -0.50 16.77 16.08
N SER A 160 0.25 17.81 15.71
CA SER A 160 -0.05 18.71 14.58
C SER A 160 -0.05 17.93 13.27
N LEU A 161 0.93 17.04 13.08
CA LEU A 161 0.99 16.14 11.94
C LEU A 161 -0.25 15.24 11.88
N GLY A 162 -0.72 14.73 13.01
CA GLY A 162 -1.92 13.90 13.11
C GLY A 162 -3.19 14.62 12.67
N VAL A 163 -3.35 15.88 13.10
CA VAL A 163 -4.47 16.75 12.69
C VAL A 163 -4.39 17.03 11.20
N TYR A 164 -3.25 17.53 10.70
CA TYR A 164 -3.07 17.85 9.27
C TYR A 164 -3.28 16.62 8.37
N SER A 165 -2.80 15.47 8.82
CA SER A 165 -2.94 14.20 8.10
C SER A 165 -4.35 13.62 8.20
N GLY A 166 -5.26 14.20 8.99
CA GLY A 166 -6.62 13.71 9.18
C GLY A 166 -6.64 12.24 9.63
N ILE A 167 -5.77 11.89 10.58
CA ILE A 167 -5.74 10.53 11.17
C ILE A 167 -7.06 10.27 11.88
N HIS A 168 -7.61 9.07 11.67
CA HIS A 168 -8.84 8.68 12.32
C HIS A 168 -8.64 8.56 13.84
N SER A 169 -9.13 9.56 14.58
CA SER A 169 -9.06 9.63 16.03
C SER A 169 -10.14 10.61 16.53
N ILE A 170 -10.60 10.44 17.76
CA ILE A 170 -11.48 11.44 18.40
C ILE A 170 -10.74 12.76 18.65
N TRP A 171 -9.42 12.70 18.90
CA TRP A 171 -8.60 13.85 19.24
C TRP A 171 -8.37 14.80 18.07
N THR A 172 -8.43 14.29 16.82
CA THR A 172 -8.31 15.15 15.63
C THR A 172 -9.53 16.04 15.41
N LYS A 173 -10.66 15.79 16.11
CA LYS A 173 -11.83 16.67 16.11
C LYS A 173 -11.74 17.79 17.15
N GLN A 174 -10.87 17.65 18.14
CA GLN A 174 -10.73 18.58 19.28
C GLN A 174 -9.55 19.55 19.12
N LEU A 175 -8.73 19.36 18.10
CA LEU A 175 -7.52 20.14 17.84
C LEU A 175 -7.57 20.69 16.42
N GLN A 176 -7.03 21.90 16.24
CA GLN A 176 -6.77 22.48 14.93
C GLN A 176 -5.27 22.58 14.69
N PHE A 177 -4.90 22.54 13.41
CA PHE A 177 -3.50 22.69 13.03
C PHE A 177 -3.03 24.10 13.39
N GLY A 178 -1.93 24.19 14.14
CA GLY A 178 -1.36 25.47 14.56
C GLY A 178 -1.88 26.01 15.89
N ASP A 179 -2.74 25.28 16.60
CA ASP A 179 -3.16 25.64 17.96
C ASP A 179 -1.94 25.96 18.84
N LYS A 180 -2.10 26.91 19.76
CA LYS A 180 -1.14 27.17 20.85
C LYS A 180 -1.38 26.18 22.00
N LYS A 181 -0.33 25.86 22.75
CA LYS A 181 -0.44 24.97 23.92
C LYS A 181 -1.26 25.66 25.01
N THR A 182 -2.32 25.01 25.48
CA THR A 182 -3.14 25.45 26.63
C THR A 182 -3.34 24.28 27.60
N PRO A 183 -3.73 24.54 28.86
CA PRO A 183 -4.05 23.46 29.80
C PRO A 183 -5.14 22.51 29.27
N GLU A 184 -6.16 23.04 28.59
CA GLU A 184 -7.33 22.29 28.11
C GLU A 184 -6.96 21.34 26.95
N ASN A 185 -6.02 21.75 26.09
CA ASN A 185 -5.63 20.97 24.92
C ASN A 185 -4.39 20.07 25.15
N LEU A 186 -3.83 20.07 26.36
CA LEU A 186 -2.62 19.31 26.69
C LEU A 186 -2.83 17.80 26.57
N VAL A 187 -3.94 17.27 27.08
CA VAL A 187 -4.27 15.84 27.02
C VAL A 187 -4.51 15.36 25.58
N PRO A 188 -5.34 16.05 24.76
CA PRO A 188 -5.48 15.74 23.34
C PRO A 188 -4.14 15.75 22.59
N ARG A 189 -3.28 16.76 22.81
CA ARG A 189 -1.96 16.86 22.18
C ARG A 189 -1.07 15.67 22.50
N ASN A 190 -0.93 15.35 23.79
CA ASN A 190 -0.06 14.26 24.22
C ASN A 190 -0.55 12.91 23.66
N THR A 191 -1.85 12.63 23.78
CA THR A 191 -2.44 11.38 23.31
C THR A 191 -2.31 11.23 21.79
N LEU A 192 -2.63 12.27 21.03
CA LEU A 192 -2.49 12.26 19.57
C LEU A 192 -1.02 12.16 19.14
N GLY A 193 -0.11 12.85 19.84
CA GLY A 193 1.33 12.77 19.62
C GLY A 193 1.88 11.35 19.80
N ILE A 194 1.46 10.64 20.86
CA ILE A 194 1.82 9.24 21.11
C ILE A 194 1.25 8.33 19.99
N LEU A 195 -0.01 8.53 19.61
CA LEU A 195 -0.66 7.75 18.55
C LEU A 195 0.09 7.89 17.21
N VAL A 196 0.42 9.12 16.82
CA VAL A 196 1.16 9.39 15.57
C VAL A 196 2.57 8.82 15.63
N SER A 197 3.26 8.92 16.77
CA SER A 197 4.56 8.28 16.98
C SER A 197 4.49 6.76 16.79
N LYS A 198 3.47 6.10 17.35
CA LYS A 198 3.22 4.66 17.14
C LYS A 198 2.95 4.34 15.67
N LYS A 199 2.15 5.15 14.97
CA LYS A 199 1.84 4.96 13.55
C LYS A 199 3.06 5.17 12.65
N LEU A 200 3.97 6.09 12.96
CA LEU A 200 5.22 6.28 12.23
C LEU A 200 6.16 5.08 12.38
N ARG A 201 6.29 4.53 13.60
CA ARG A 201 7.05 3.28 13.82
C ARG A 201 6.44 2.10 13.06
N PHE A 202 5.12 1.97 13.12
CA PHE A 202 4.38 0.98 12.33
C PHE A 202 4.64 1.13 10.82
N ALA A 203 4.65 2.36 10.31
CA ALA A 203 4.96 2.63 8.91
C ALA A 203 6.39 2.19 8.54
N LEU A 204 7.38 2.50 9.38
CA LEU A 204 8.77 2.04 9.21
C LEU A 204 8.86 0.51 9.15
N HIS A 205 8.18 -0.21 10.04
CA HIS A 205 8.19 -1.67 10.02
C HIS A 205 7.61 -2.23 8.70
N ILE A 206 6.53 -1.64 8.18
CA ILE A 206 5.97 -2.06 6.89
C ILE A 206 6.93 -1.78 5.74
N CYS A 207 7.55 -0.59 5.70
CA CYS A 207 8.55 -0.28 4.68
C CYS A 207 9.67 -1.33 4.68
N GLU A 208 10.21 -1.63 5.85
CA GLU A 208 11.33 -2.56 6.00
C GLU A 208 10.96 -4.01 5.70
N HIS A 209 9.75 -4.46 6.03
CA HIS A 209 9.28 -5.79 5.62
C HIS A 209 9.03 -5.86 4.11
N ALA A 210 8.48 -4.79 3.51
CA ALA A 210 8.32 -4.71 2.05
C ALA A 210 9.65 -4.85 1.32
N ALA A 211 10.71 -4.19 1.83
CA ALA A 211 12.06 -4.30 1.31
C ALA A 211 12.67 -5.71 1.43
N ARG A 212 12.08 -6.59 2.22
CA ARG A 212 12.48 -8.00 2.39
C ARG A 212 11.48 -8.96 1.71
N GLY A 213 10.63 -8.44 0.83
CA GLY A 213 9.63 -9.20 0.08
C GLY A 213 8.46 -9.72 0.93
N LYS A 214 8.28 -9.19 2.15
CA LYS A 214 7.21 -9.60 3.07
C LYS A 214 6.19 -8.47 3.19
N PHE A 215 5.10 -8.54 2.44
CA PHE A 215 4.10 -7.49 2.49
C PHE A 215 2.68 -8.01 2.29
N PRO A 216 1.68 -7.48 3.02
CA PRO A 216 1.83 -6.53 4.13
C PRO A 216 2.37 -7.25 5.39
N LEU A 217 3.19 -6.58 6.20
CA LEU A 217 3.61 -7.08 7.50
C LEU A 217 4.06 -5.91 8.37
N ALA A 218 3.60 -5.84 9.61
CA ALA A 218 3.88 -4.71 10.51
C ALA A 218 4.36 -5.15 11.89
N THR A 219 4.80 -6.41 12.01
CA THR A 219 5.45 -6.87 13.25
C THR A 219 6.69 -6.02 13.51
N PRO A 220 6.98 -5.70 14.79
CA PRO A 220 8.15 -4.92 15.14
C PRO A 220 9.40 -5.50 14.49
N PHE A 221 10.13 -4.64 13.80
CA PHE A 221 11.35 -5.00 13.10
C PHE A 221 12.37 -3.88 13.26
N ASN A 222 13.54 -4.24 13.78
CA ASN A 222 14.65 -3.32 13.92
C ASN A 222 15.65 -3.57 12.78
N SER A 223 15.60 -2.74 11.76
CA SER A 223 16.54 -2.80 10.64
C SER A 223 17.90 -2.14 10.94
N GLY A 224 18.03 -1.46 12.08
CA GLY A 224 19.13 -0.52 12.35
C GLY A 224 18.97 0.83 11.65
N LEU A 225 17.87 1.04 10.90
CA LEU A 225 17.62 2.25 10.13
C LEU A 225 16.40 3.01 10.67
N THR A 226 16.35 4.31 10.34
CA THR A 226 15.20 5.18 10.61
C THR A 226 14.64 5.72 9.32
N LEU A 227 13.39 6.23 9.34
CA LEU A 227 12.80 6.86 8.17
C LEU A 227 13.60 8.12 7.79
N ASP A 228 14.23 8.09 6.63
CA ASP A 228 14.79 9.28 5.98
C ASP A 228 13.66 10.04 5.31
N PHE A 229 13.09 11.02 6.02
CA PHE A 229 11.97 11.80 5.53
C PHE A 229 12.34 12.68 4.32
N ALA A 230 13.59 13.13 4.19
CA ALA A 230 14.00 13.96 3.07
C ALA A 230 14.03 13.14 1.77
N THR A 231 14.78 12.03 1.77
CA THR A 231 14.86 11.13 0.60
C THR A 231 13.48 10.55 0.27
N SER A 232 12.69 10.18 1.29
CA SER A 232 11.32 9.67 1.12
C SER A 232 10.39 10.70 0.48
N TYR A 233 10.53 11.98 0.83
CA TYR A 233 9.74 13.07 0.25
C TYR A 233 10.08 13.31 -1.21
N GLU A 234 11.36 13.35 -1.55
CA GLU A 234 11.83 13.50 -2.94
C GLU A 234 11.33 12.34 -3.81
N ALA A 235 11.58 11.10 -3.38
CA ALA A 235 11.14 9.90 -4.09
C ALA A 235 9.62 9.87 -4.28
N THR A 236 8.87 10.20 -3.22
CA THR A 236 7.40 10.21 -3.27
C THR A 236 6.86 11.34 -4.15
N SER A 237 7.47 12.52 -4.13
CA SER A 237 7.06 13.66 -4.96
C SER A 237 7.28 13.36 -6.43
N HIS A 238 8.47 12.83 -6.77
CA HIS A 238 8.79 12.40 -8.12
C HIS A 238 7.85 11.29 -8.61
N TYR A 239 7.57 10.28 -7.78
CA TYR A 239 6.58 9.24 -8.08
C TYR A 239 5.20 9.83 -8.42
N PHE A 240 4.70 10.81 -7.65
CA PHE A 240 3.38 11.40 -7.92
C PHE A 240 3.34 12.20 -9.22
N GLU A 241 4.43 12.88 -9.56
CA GLU A 241 4.59 13.57 -10.84
C GLU A 241 4.53 12.57 -12.00
N LEU A 242 5.39 11.56 -11.99
CA LEU A 242 5.41 10.49 -13.00
C LEU A 242 4.06 9.78 -13.10
N SER A 243 3.43 9.47 -11.98
CA SER A 243 2.12 8.80 -11.95
C SER A 243 1.02 9.66 -12.58
N THR A 244 1.09 10.99 -12.42
CA THR A 244 0.12 11.91 -13.02
C THR A 244 0.28 11.94 -14.54
N ILE A 245 1.52 11.98 -15.02
CA ILE A 245 1.84 11.96 -16.46
C ILE A 245 1.41 10.61 -17.07
N ASP A 246 1.84 9.48 -16.50
CA ASP A 246 1.49 8.15 -16.99
C ASP A 246 -0.04 7.91 -17.04
N LYS A 247 -0.77 8.29 -15.99
CA LYS A 247 -2.24 8.20 -15.99
C LYS A 247 -2.90 9.05 -17.07
N ARG A 248 -2.29 10.19 -17.44
CA ARG A 248 -2.78 11.05 -18.53
C ARG A 248 -2.54 10.38 -19.88
N GLU A 249 -1.34 9.89 -20.13
CA GLU A 249 -0.98 9.24 -21.40
C GLU A 249 -1.76 7.94 -21.61
N ARG A 250 -1.90 7.11 -20.57
CA ARG A 250 -2.74 5.90 -20.64
C ARG A 250 -4.18 6.20 -21.06
N ARG A 251 -4.78 7.27 -20.55
CA ARG A 251 -6.14 7.67 -20.94
C ARG A 251 -6.23 8.07 -22.40
N LYS A 252 -5.23 8.78 -22.93
CA LYS A 252 -5.17 9.12 -24.36
C LYS A 252 -5.09 7.88 -25.25
N LEU A 253 -4.36 6.86 -24.79
CA LEU A 253 -4.21 5.57 -25.46
C LEU A 253 -5.39 4.61 -25.24
N GLY A 254 -6.45 5.02 -24.52
CA GLY A 254 -7.57 4.14 -24.19
C GLY A 254 -7.21 2.99 -23.23
N LEU A 255 -6.03 3.05 -22.59
CA LEU A 255 -5.56 2.02 -21.66
C LEU A 255 -6.28 2.12 -20.31
N HIS A 256 -6.43 0.96 -19.66
CA HIS A 256 -7.05 0.88 -18.35
C HIS A 256 -6.22 1.64 -17.29
N VAL A 257 -6.86 2.56 -16.58
CA VAL A 257 -6.30 3.23 -15.41
C VAL A 257 -7.10 2.84 -14.17
N PRO A 258 -6.53 2.07 -13.23
CA PRO A 258 -7.20 1.69 -12.00
C PRO A 258 -7.66 2.92 -11.22
N ARG A 259 -8.90 2.87 -10.69
CA ARG A 259 -9.39 3.86 -9.73
C ARG A 259 -9.14 3.32 -8.33
N PRO A 260 -8.37 4.03 -7.47
CA PRO A 260 -8.18 3.62 -6.09
C PRO A 260 -9.53 3.37 -5.41
N LYS A 261 -9.63 2.33 -4.60
CA LYS A 261 -10.88 1.95 -3.92
C LYS A 261 -11.47 3.10 -3.13
N ARG A 262 -10.65 3.85 -2.39
CA ARG A 262 -11.11 5.04 -1.66
C ARG A 262 -11.78 6.09 -2.57
N SER A 263 -11.28 6.28 -3.78
CA SER A 263 -11.88 7.20 -4.76
C SER A 263 -13.21 6.65 -5.28
N ARG A 264 -13.31 5.33 -5.45
CA ARG A 264 -14.57 4.64 -5.80
C ARG A 264 -15.60 4.80 -4.68
N ASP A 265 -15.21 4.51 -3.44
CA ASP A 265 -16.07 4.61 -2.26
C ASP A 265 -16.55 6.04 -2.01
N SER A 266 -15.64 7.03 -2.15
CA SER A 266 -16.02 8.45 -2.03
C SER A 266 -16.97 8.86 -3.15
N ALA A 267 -16.72 8.45 -4.39
CA ALA A 267 -17.62 8.74 -5.51
C ALA A 267 -19.01 8.11 -5.27
N ASN A 268 -19.06 6.89 -4.75
CA ASN A 268 -20.31 6.22 -4.39
C ASN A 268 -21.04 6.95 -3.26
N PHE A 269 -20.32 7.36 -2.20
CA PHE A 269 -20.88 8.16 -1.11
C PHE A 269 -21.51 9.46 -1.63
N TYR A 270 -20.81 10.22 -2.48
CA TYR A 270 -21.37 11.46 -3.05
C TYR A 270 -22.53 11.21 -4.01
N ARG A 271 -22.51 10.11 -4.78
CA ARG A 271 -23.64 9.70 -5.63
C ARG A 271 -24.88 9.40 -4.78
N GLU A 272 -24.74 8.62 -3.72
CA GLU A 272 -25.85 8.29 -2.81
C GLU A 272 -26.35 9.54 -2.08
N LYS A 273 -25.46 10.37 -1.56
CA LYS A 273 -25.82 11.66 -0.95
C LYS A 273 -26.60 12.56 -1.93
N SER A 274 -26.20 12.58 -3.20
CA SER A 274 -26.91 13.34 -4.24
C SER A 274 -28.28 12.75 -4.57
N LYS A 275 -28.43 11.42 -4.62
CA LYS A 275 -29.73 10.75 -4.79
C LYS A 275 -30.69 11.09 -3.65
N ILE A 276 -30.22 10.98 -2.41
CA ILE A 276 -31.01 11.32 -1.21
C ILE A 276 -31.44 12.78 -1.27
N LYS A 277 -30.51 13.70 -1.57
CA LYS A 277 -30.83 15.13 -1.71
C LYS A 277 -31.94 15.36 -2.75
N ARG A 278 -31.82 14.77 -3.95
CA ARG A 278 -32.84 14.90 -5.00
C ARG A 278 -34.20 14.32 -4.58
N ALA A 279 -34.21 13.21 -3.86
CA ALA A 279 -35.44 12.60 -3.35
C ALA A 279 -36.14 13.53 -2.33
N VAL A 280 -35.38 14.12 -1.41
CA VAL A 280 -35.88 15.10 -0.44
C VAL A 280 -36.42 16.35 -1.15
N ASP A 281 -35.67 16.88 -2.12
CA ASP A 281 -36.09 18.06 -2.90
C ASP A 281 -37.40 17.80 -3.67
N LEU A 282 -37.56 16.59 -4.22
CA LEU A 282 -38.78 16.18 -4.92
C LEU A 282 -39.98 16.09 -3.98
N GLU A 283 -39.82 15.50 -2.79
CA GLU A 283 -40.89 15.42 -1.79
C GLU A 283 -41.28 16.79 -1.23
N LEU A 284 -40.30 17.67 -0.96
CA LEU A 284 -40.58 19.05 -0.58
C LEU A 284 -41.35 19.81 -1.66
N LYS A 285 -41.04 19.58 -2.95
CA LYS A 285 -41.78 20.16 -4.06
C LYS A 285 -43.22 19.65 -4.12
N LYS A 286 -43.45 18.34 -3.92
CA LYS A 286 -44.80 17.77 -3.84
C LYS A 286 -45.61 18.38 -2.70
N MET A 287 -45.01 18.48 -1.50
CA MET A 287 -45.66 19.11 -0.34
C MET A 287 -46.04 20.57 -0.58
N LYS A 288 -45.22 21.33 -1.31
CA LYS A 288 -45.54 22.71 -1.68
C LYS A 288 -46.65 22.84 -2.73
N MET A 289 -46.83 21.84 -3.59
CA MET A 289 -47.92 21.83 -4.59
C MET A 289 -49.27 21.36 -4.00
N MET A 290 -49.25 20.75 -2.81
CA MET A 290 -50.47 20.33 -2.09
C MET A 290 -50.99 21.36 -1.09
N ARG A 291 -50.32 22.53 -0.97
CA ARG A 291 -50.76 23.67 -0.17
C ARG A 291 -51.23 24.78 -1.09
#